data_AF-A0A2N3J041-F1
#
_entry.id   AF-A0A2N3J041-F1
#
_cell.length_a   1.000
_cell.length_b   1.000
_cell.length_c   1.000
_cell.angle_alpha   90.00
_cell.angle_beta   90.00
_cell.angle_gamma   90.00
#
_symmetry.space_group_name_H-M   'P 1'
#
loop_
_entity.id
_entity.type
_entity.pdbx_description
1 polymer ?
#
loop_
_entity_poly.entity_id
_entity_poly.type
_entity_poly.pdbx_seq_one_letter_code
_entity_poly.pdbx_strand_id
1 'polypeptide(L)'
;MSSPLVVLPPLQRVDPLQKSVVRIAAVHGIEGLPADRESLFYFNIREIPPKTDKSNVMQIAVQTRIKLFYRPESIVPERGAIWQDQVTFKKTATGMVANNPTPYYIIFSGFAHPKGKEKLVPFKDFNAITLLPKSTQRFSLGEAVPGEFIATYINDYGGHIALGFKCNDGGLCKARIENK
;
A
#
# COMPACT_ATOMS: atom_id res chain seq x y z
N MET A 1 -26.72 -0.35 -7.50
CA MET A 1 -25.39 -0.29 -8.14
C MET A 1 -24.57 -1.47 -7.65
N SER A 2 -24.32 -2.46 -8.50
CA SER A 2 -23.48 -3.62 -8.18
C SER A 2 -22.01 -3.22 -8.29
N SER A 3 -21.19 -3.59 -7.30
CA SER A 3 -19.73 -3.51 -7.42
C SER A 3 -19.26 -4.30 -8.65
N PRO A 4 -18.26 -3.82 -9.42
CA PRO A 4 -17.73 -4.53 -10.60
C PRO A 4 -16.93 -5.79 -10.23
N LEU A 5 -16.72 -6.02 -8.93
CA LEU A 5 -16.13 -7.22 -8.35
C LEU A 5 -17.11 -7.83 -7.33
N VAL A 6 -17.28 -9.15 -7.38
CA VAL A 6 -18.08 -9.93 -6.43
C VAL A 6 -17.24 -10.99 -5.73
N VAL A 7 -17.64 -11.34 -4.52
CA VAL A 7 -16.98 -12.30 -3.63
C VAL A 7 -17.88 -13.52 -3.46
N LEU A 8 -17.35 -14.71 -3.75
CA LEU A 8 -18.09 -15.97 -3.74
C LEU A 8 -17.34 -17.06 -2.92
N PRO A 9 -18.01 -17.77 -2.00
CA PRO A 9 -19.34 -17.45 -1.46
C PRO A 9 -19.29 -16.21 -0.55
N PRO A 10 -20.39 -15.44 -0.43
CA PRO A 10 -20.44 -14.28 0.47
C PRO A 10 -20.47 -14.67 1.96
N LEU A 11 -20.88 -15.90 2.28
CA LEU A 11 -20.89 -16.49 3.61
C LEU A 11 -20.56 -17.97 3.50
N GLN A 12 -19.70 -18.46 4.38
CA GLN A 12 -19.40 -19.87 4.50
C GLN A 12 -19.03 -20.25 5.92
N ARG A 13 -19.35 -21.48 6.29
CA ARG A 13 -18.86 -22.09 7.53
C ARG A 13 -17.44 -22.58 7.32
N VAL A 14 -16.58 -22.33 8.29
CA VAL A 14 -15.21 -22.84 8.36
C VAL A 14 -15.06 -23.59 9.67
N ASP A 15 -14.85 -24.90 9.58
CA ASP A 15 -14.63 -25.76 10.75
C ASP A 15 -13.20 -25.57 11.31
N PRO A 16 -12.93 -26.01 12.55
CA PRO A 16 -11.60 -25.87 13.15
C PRO A 16 -10.50 -26.45 12.25
N LEU A 17 -9.42 -25.68 12.04
CA LEU A 17 -8.28 -26.01 11.18
C LEU A 17 -8.62 -26.16 9.69
N GLN A 18 -9.86 -25.93 9.28
CA GLN A 18 -10.25 -25.99 7.87
C GLN A 18 -9.66 -24.80 7.11
N LYS A 19 -9.08 -25.09 5.95
CA LYS A 19 -8.73 -24.06 4.97
C LYS A 19 -9.93 -23.82 4.07
N SER A 20 -10.23 -22.55 3.84
CA SER A 20 -11.28 -22.14 2.94
C SER A 20 -10.71 -21.21 1.87
N VAL A 21 -11.32 -21.26 0.68
CA VAL A 21 -11.01 -20.38 -0.44
C VAL A 21 -12.22 -19.51 -0.73
N VAL A 22 -11.96 -18.25 -1.04
CA VAL A 22 -12.97 -17.30 -1.53
C VAL A 22 -12.54 -16.88 -2.93
N ARG A 23 -13.48 -16.89 -3.87
CA ARG A 23 -13.26 -16.41 -5.24
C ARG A 23 -13.68 -14.96 -5.36
N ILE A 24 -12.81 -14.14 -5.93
CA ILE A 24 -13.14 -12.79 -6.38
C ILE A 24 -13.31 -12.85 -7.89
N ALA A 25 -14.45 -12.41 -8.39
CA ALA A 25 -14.77 -12.45 -9.82
C ALA A 25 -15.17 -11.06 -10.31
N ALA A 26 -14.69 -10.70 -11.50
CA ALA A 26 -15.19 -9.54 -12.23
C ALA A 26 -16.60 -9.83 -12.77
N VAL A 27 -17.46 -8.82 -12.71
CA VAL A 27 -18.84 -8.87 -13.22
C VAL A 27 -19.11 -7.65 -14.10
N HIS A 28 -20.36 -7.49 -14.54
CA HIS A 28 -20.76 -6.33 -15.31
C HIS A 28 -20.35 -5.02 -14.62
N GLY A 29 -19.75 -4.11 -15.38
CA GLY A 29 -19.20 -2.84 -14.90
C GLY A 29 -17.67 -2.81 -14.74
N ILE A 30 -16.97 -3.94 -14.82
CA ILE A 30 -15.49 -3.96 -14.76
C ILE A 30 -14.86 -3.17 -15.91
N GLU A 31 -15.46 -3.22 -17.11
CA GLU A 31 -15.03 -2.47 -18.30
C GLU A 31 -15.15 -0.94 -18.13
N GLY A 32 -15.90 -0.48 -17.13
CA GLY A 32 -16.00 0.94 -16.79
C GLY A 32 -14.82 1.46 -15.96
N LEU A 33 -13.92 0.58 -15.52
CA LEU A 33 -12.73 0.98 -14.79
C LEU A 33 -11.66 1.55 -15.75
N PRO A 34 -10.80 2.47 -15.27
CA PRO A 34 -9.67 2.95 -16.06
C PRO A 34 -8.77 1.81 -16.53
N ALA A 35 -8.45 1.78 -17.82
CA ALA A 35 -7.48 0.84 -18.39
C ALA A 35 -6.03 1.31 -18.26
N ASP A 36 -5.78 2.58 -17.90
CA ASP A 36 -4.44 3.18 -17.89
C ASP A 36 -3.80 3.27 -16.51
N ARG A 37 -4.47 2.75 -15.47
CA ARG A 37 -4.07 2.79 -14.06
C ARG A 37 -4.83 1.77 -13.22
N GLU A 38 -4.30 1.45 -12.05
CA GLU A 38 -4.98 0.62 -11.08
C GLU A 38 -6.24 1.29 -10.52
N SER A 39 -7.20 0.46 -10.09
CA SER A 39 -8.35 0.86 -9.28
C SER A 39 -8.30 0.23 -7.90
N LEU A 40 -8.53 1.02 -6.85
CA LEU A 40 -8.49 0.54 -5.46
C LEU A 40 -9.89 0.11 -4.96
N PHE A 41 -9.96 -1.13 -4.49
CA PHE A 41 -11.07 -1.71 -3.75
C PHE A 41 -10.60 -2.17 -2.36
N TYR A 42 -11.54 -2.64 -1.54
CA TYR A 42 -11.22 -3.27 -0.27
C TYR A 42 -11.89 -4.63 -0.17
N PHE A 43 -11.10 -5.65 0.12
CA PHE A 43 -11.60 -6.97 0.49
C PHE A 43 -11.86 -7.00 2.00
N ASN A 44 -13.10 -7.27 2.38
CA ASN A 44 -13.52 -7.30 3.77
C ASN A 44 -13.89 -8.73 4.15
N ILE A 45 -13.30 -9.23 5.23
CA ILE A 45 -13.58 -10.54 5.82
C ILE A 45 -14.06 -10.28 7.24
N ARG A 46 -15.23 -10.79 7.60
CA ARG A 46 -15.79 -10.67 8.95
C ARG A 46 -16.14 -12.05 9.47
N GLU A 47 -15.58 -12.39 10.62
CA GLU A 47 -15.90 -13.64 11.29
C GLU A 47 -17.24 -13.53 12.03
N ILE A 48 -17.97 -14.64 12.06
CA ILE A 48 -19.18 -14.79 12.87
C ILE A 48 -18.88 -15.91 13.88
N PRO A 49 -18.54 -15.57 15.14
CA PRO A 49 -18.22 -16.58 16.13
C PRO A 49 -19.47 -17.43 16.45
N PRO A 50 -19.29 -18.69 16.88
CA PRO A 50 -20.40 -19.50 17.36
C PRO A 50 -21.05 -18.82 18.57
N LYS A 51 -22.38 -18.95 18.67
CA LYS A 51 -23.14 -18.46 19.82
C LYS A 51 -22.64 -19.13 21.10
N THR A 52 -22.58 -18.37 22.18
CA THR A 52 -22.24 -18.87 23.52
C THR A 52 -23.48 -18.94 24.40
N ASP A 53 -23.58 -19.98 25.22
CA ASP A 53 -24.66 -20.16 26.19
C ASP A 53 -24.31 -19.62 27.59
N LYS A 54 -23.13 -19.01 27.75
CA LYS A 54 -22.70 -18.42 29.02
C LYS A 54 -23.32 -17.03 29.20
N SER A 55 -23.80 -16.74 30.41
CA SER A 55 -24.21 -15.39 30.81
C SER A 55 -22.98 -14.50 31.09
N ASN A 56 -23.13 -13.19 30.91
CA ASN A 56 -22.12 -12.18 31.23
C ASN A 56 -20.77 -12.37 30.52
N VAL A 57 -20.80 -12.70 29.22
CA VAL A 57 -19.58 -12.85 28.41
C VAL A 57 -19.48 -11.80 27.32
N MET A 58 -18.24 -11.37 27.06
CA MET A 58 -17.88 -10.54 25.92
C MET A 58 -17.42 -11.45 24.77
N GLN A 59 -18.13 -11.41 23.64
CA GLN A 59 -17.69 -12.08 22.41
C GLN A 59 -17.00 -11.09 21.49
N ILE A 60 -15.84 -11.47 20.98
CA ILE A 60 -15.07 -10.68 20.02
C ILE A 60 -15.24 -11.32 18.65
N ALA A 61 -15.56 -10.51 17.65
CA ALA A 61 -15.57 -10.89 16.24
C ALA A 61 -14.52 -10.07 15.50
N VAL A 62 -13.63 -10.74 14.77
CA VAL A 62 -12.56 -10.07 14.03
C VAL A 62 -13.07 -9.68 12.64
N GLN A 63 -12.75 -8.45 12.22
CA GLN A 63 -12.94 -8.00 10.84
C GLN A 63 -11.60 -7.58 10.25
N THR A 64 -11.23 -8.23 9.15
CA THR A 64 -10.02 -7.90 8.37
C THR A 64 -10.43 -7.11 7.13
N ARG A 65 -9.76 -5.99 6.89
CA ARG A 65 -9.95 -5.16 5.68
C ARG A 65 -8.62 -4.99 4.96
N ILE A 66 -8.53 -5.52 3.75
CA ILE A 66 -7.31 -5.55 2.93
C ILE A 66 -7.53 -4.73 1.67
N LYS A 67 -6.51 -3.99 1.20
CA LYS A 67 -6.58 -3.31 -0.09
C LYS A 67 -6.56 -4.33 -1.22
N LEU A 68 -7.45 -4.17 -2.18
CA LEU A 68 -7.54 -5.00 -3.38
C LEU A 68 -7.33 -4.09 -4.59
N PHE A 69 -6.20 -4.26 -5.28
CA PHE A 69 -5.88 -3.50 -6.48
C PHE A 69 -6.35 -4.25 -7.71
N TYR A 70 -7.28 -3.66 -8.46
CA TYR A 70 -7.57 -4.12 -9.81
C TYR A 70 -6.53 -3.52 -10.75
N ARG A 71 -5.76 -4.38 -11.42
CA ARG A 71 -4.71 -4.02 -12.37
C ARG A 71 -5.15 -4.41 -13.78
N PRO A 72 -5.46 -3.45 -14.68
CA PRO A 72 -5.84 -3.76 -16.05
C PRO A 72 -4.66 -4.37 -16.83
N GLU A 73 -4.98 -5.15 -17.86
CA GLU A 73 -4.01 -5.91 -18.65
C GLU A 73 -2.93 -5.03 -19.29
N SER A 74 -3.30 -3.84 -19.73
CA SER A 74 -2.44 -2.82 -20.35
C SER A 74 -1.32 -2.29 -19.46
N ILE A 75 -1.35 -2.55 -18.15
CA ILE A 75 -0.31 -2.11 -17.20
C ILE A 75 0.25 -3.28 -16.37
N VAL A 76 0.11 -4.52 -16.82
CA VAL A 76 0.75 -5.64 -16.13
C VAL A 76 2.28 -5.43 -16.16
N PRO A 77 2.94 -5.33 -15.00
CA PRO A 77 4.37 -5.06 -14.96
C PRO A 77 5.17 -6.26 -15.47
N GLU A 78 6.34 -5.98 -16.02
CA GLU A 78 7.33 -7.03 -16.28
C GLU A 78 7.72 -7.74 -14.98
N ARG A 79 8.14 -9.00 -15.11
CA ARG A 79 8.53 -9.81 -13.95
C ARG A 79 9.72 -9.17 -13.24
N GLY A 80 9.53 -8.84 -11.96
CA GLY A 80 10.58 -8.23 -11.14
C GLY A 80 10.71 -6.72 -11.32
N ALA A 81 9.80 -6.07 -12.07
CA ALA A 81 9.78 -4.62 -12.17
C ALA A 81 9.60 -3.97 -10.79
N ILE A 82 10.37 -2.92 -10.55
CA ILE A 82 10.23 -2.03 -9.40
C ILE A 82 9.80 -0.69 -9.97
N TRP A 83 8.61 -0.23 -9.61
CA TRP A 83 8.08 1.07 -10.07
C TRP A 83 8.13 2.12 -8.95
N GLN A 84 8.34 1.68 -7.71
CA GLN A 84 8.39 2.54 -6.53
C GLN A 84 9.61 3.48 -6.52
N ASP A 85 10.64 3.14 -7.29
CA ASP A 85 11.84 3.98 -7.51
C ASP A 85 11.61 5.15 -8.47
N GLN A 86 10.54 5.11 -9.24
CA GLN A 86 10.10 6.22 -10.11
C GLN A 86 9.43 7.35 -9.32
N VAL A 87 9.07 7.11 -8.05
CA VAL A 87 8.51 8.14 -7.18
C VAL A 87 9.57 9.20 -6.92
N THR A 88 9.18 10.45 -7.08
CA THR A 88 10.05 11.60 -6.76
C THR A 88 9.48 12.37 -5.58
N PHE A 89 10.34 12.88 -4.71
CA PHE A 89 9.92 13.71 -3.58
C PHE A 89 10.48 15.11 -3.74
N LYS A 90 9.68 16.14 -3.47
CA LYS A 90 10.15 17.52 -3.34
C LYS A 90 10.07 17.94 -1.89
N LYS A 91 11.20 18.39 -1.33
CA LYS A 91 11.26 18.87 0.06
C LYS A 91 10.38 20.09 0.26
N THR A 92 9.86 20.18 1.47
CA THR A 92 9.19 21.36 2.02
C THR A 92 9.77 21.66 3.41
N ALA A 93 9.35 22.73 4.06
CA ALA A 93 9.88 23.13 5.37
C ALA A 93 9.72 22.04 6.46
N THR A 94 8.64 21.26 6.43
CA THR A 94 8.28 20.30 7.49
C THR A 94 7.94 18.90 6.97
N GLY A 95 8.27 18.60 5.72
CA GLY A 95 7.88 17.34 5.08
C GLY A 95 8.16 17.34 3.59
N MET A 96 7.36 16.62 2.81
CA MET A 96 7.59 16.43 1.38
C MET A 96 6.31 16.45 0.56
N VAL A 97 6.48 16.68 -0.73
CA VAL A 97 5.50 16.44 -1.78
C VAL A 97 5.97 15.23 -2.58
N ALA A 98 5.28 14.10 -2.45
CA ALA A 98 5.51 12.91 -3.27
C ALA A 98 4.80 13.05 -4.61
N ASN A 99 5.48 12.73 -5.70
CA ASN A 99 4.90 12.59 -7.03
C ASN A 99 5.04 11.12 -7.47
N ASN A 100 3.91 10.47 -7.68
CA ASN A 100 3.81 9.13 -8.24
C ASN A 100 3.44 9.24 -9.72
N PRO A 101 4.40 9.15 -10.65
CA PRO A 101 4.11 9.17 -12.08
C PRO A 101 3.53 7.85 -12.60
N THR A 102 3.58 6.78 -11.78
CA THR A 102 3.28 5.41 -12.22
C THR A 102 1.78 5.15 -12.29
N PRO A 103 1.33 4.13 -13.04
CA PRO A 103 -0.07 3.71 -13.07
C PRO A 103 -0.50 2.90 -11.84
N TYR A 104 0.37 2.73 -10.82
CA TYR A 104 0.13 1.87 -9.67
C TYR A 104 -0.11 2.68 -8.38
N TYR A 105 -0.85 2.11 -7.44
CA TYR A 105 -0.87 2.59 -6.06
C TYR A 105 0.46 2.24 -5.38
N ILE A 106 1.01 3.17 -4.61
CA ILE A 106 2.26 2.96 -3.88
C ILE A 106 2.03 3.26 -2.41
N ILE A 107 2.34 2.29 -1.55
CA ILE A 107 2.19 2.44 -0.11
C ILE A 107 3.58 2.61 0.48
N PHE A 108 3.86 3.77 1.07
CA PHE A 108 5.04 3.96 1.90
C PHE A 108 4.65 3.73 3.36
N SER A 109 5.25 2.70 3.97
CA SER A 109 5.01 2.32 5.37
C SER A 109 5.95 3.01 6.35
N GLY A 110 7.04 3.60 5.88
CA GLY A 110 7.99 4.30 6.73
C GLY A 110 8.90 5.24 5.98
N PHE A 111 9.38 6.27 6.68
CA PHE A 111 10.53 7.07 6.29
C PHE A 111 11.52 7.06 7.45
N ALA A 112 12.81 7.06 7.14
CA ALA A 112 13.86 7.06 8.14
C ALA A 112 15.08 7.87 7.69
N HIS A 113 15.79 8.41 8.68
CA HIS A 113 17.13 8.96 8.51
C HIS A 113 18.14 7.82 8.31
N PRO A 114 19.12 7.98 7.40
CA PRO A 114 20.24 7.06 7.28
C PRO A 114 21.23 7.33 8.42
N LYS A 115 21.42 6.39 9.36
CA LYS A 115 22.38 6.55 10.46
C LYS A 115 23.37 5.38 10.53
N GLY A 116 24.59 5.63 10.06
CA GLY A 116 25.64 4.61 9.98
C GLY A 116 25.27 3.46 9.03
N LYS A 117 26.01 2.35 9.10
CA LYS A 117 25.79 1.21 8.19
C LYS A 117 24.56 0.34 8.52
N GLU A 118 23.96 0.48 9.72
CA GLU A 118 22.99 -0.53 10.19
C GLU A 118 21.73 0.00 10.90
N LYS A 119 21.64 1.28 11.28
CA LYS A 119 20.48 1.78 12.05
C LYS A 119 19.67 2.82 11.27
N LEU A 120 18.43 2.44 10.96
CA LEU A 120 17.40 3.36 10.49
C LEU A 120 16.79 4.09 11.70
N VAL A 121 16.67 5.41 11.63
CA VAL A 121 15.95 6.20 12.65
C VAL A 121 14.65 6.71 12.01
N PRO A 122 13.47 6.17 12.39
CA PRO A 122 12.20 6.59 11.81
C PRO A 122 11.87 8.06 12.10
N PHE A 123 11.19 8.72 11.16
CA PHE A 123 10.52 10.00 11.44
C PHE A 123 9.35 9.75 12.40
N LYS A 124 9.31 10.49 13.51
CA LYS A 124 8.33 10.26 14.59
C LYS A 124 6.89 10.51 14.16
N ASP A 125 6.67 11.53 13.34
CA ASP A 125 5.33 12.00 12.95
C ASP A 125 4.86 11.42 11.61
N PHE A 126 5.46 10.32 11.15
CA PHE A 126 5.08 9.69 9.91
C PHE A 126 4.02 8.60 10.11
N ASN A 127 2.92 8.73 9.36
CA ASN A 127 1.94 7.67 9.17
C ASN A 127 2.03 7.12 7.75
N ALA A 128 1.76 5.83 7.58
CA ALA A 128 1.79 5.20 6.26
C ALA A 128 0.91 5.95 5.26
N ILE A 129 1.46 6.28 4.10
CA ILE A 129 0.76 7.00 3.04
C ILE A 129 0.49 6.08 1.86
N THR A 130 -0.60 6.35 1.14
CA THR A 130 -0.97 5.64 -0.08
C THR A 130 -1.03 6.64 -1.22
N LEU A 131 -0.02 6.62 -2.08
CA LEU A 131 0.03 7.45 -3.27
C LEU A 131 -0.90 6.85 -4.33
N LEU A 132 -1.77 7.68 -4.89
CA LEU A 132 -2.63 7.29 -6.00
C LEU A 132 -1.81 7.21 -7.30
N PRO A 133 -2.26 6.43 -8.30
CA PRO A 133 -1.68 6.45 -9.63
C PRO A 133 -1.69 7.87 -10.23
N LYS A 134 -0.58 8.24 -10.89
CA LYS A 134 -0.46 9.51 -11.64
C LYS A 134 -0.86 10.73 -10.79
N SER A 135 -0.44 10.75 -9.53
CA SER A 135 -0.87 11.77 -8.56
C SER A 135 0.30 12.37 -7.80
N THR A 136 0.03 13.50 -7.16
CA THR A 136 0.92 14.13 -6.21
C THR A 136 0.25 14.23 -4.85
N GLN A 137 0.99 13.98 -3.77
CA GLN A 137 0.49 14.07 -2.40
C GLN A 137 1.51 14.74 -1.49
N ARG A 138 1.05 15.74 -0.73
CA ARG A 138 1.84 16.37 0.34
C ARG A 138 1.64 15.63 1.65
N PHE A 139 2.73 15.45 2.41
CA PHE A 139 2.69 14.90 3.76
C PHE A 139 3.75 15.55 4.65
N SER A 140 3.48 15.59 5.95
CA SER A 140 4.40 16.11 6.96
C SER A 140 5.29 14.99 7.48
N LEU A 141 6.52 15.33 7.85
CA LEU A 141 7.43 14.48 8.61
C LEU A 141 7.77 15.08 9.99
N GLY A 142 7.17 16.23 10.33
CA GLY A 142 7.39 16.92 11.60
C GLY A 142 8.70 17.71 11.67
N GLU A 143 9.62 17.48 10.73
CA GLU A 143 10.94 18.10 10.69
C GLU A 143 11.46 18.27 9.25
N ALA A 144 12.59 18.97 9.12
CA ALA A 144 13.26 19.16 7.84
C ALA A 144 13.91 17.86 7.36
N VAL A 145 13.74 17.55 6.08
CA VAL A 145 14.28 16.31 5.49
C VAL A 145 15.76 16.49 5.11
N PRO A 146 16.66 15.60 5.56
CA PRO A 146 18.08 15.63 5.19
C PRO A 146 18.31 15.40 3.69
N GLY A 147 19.55 15.63 3.21
CA GLY A 147 19.94 15.41 1.81
C GLY A 147 19.74 13.97 1.32
N GLU A 148 19.67 13.02 2.24
CA GLU A 148 19.53 11.59 1.97
C GLU A 148 18.57 10.99 3.00
N PHE A 149 17.67 10.11 2.57
CA PHE A 149 16.75 9.42 3.46
C PHE A 149 16.40 8.04 2.90
N ILE A 150 15.77 7.21 3.73
CA ILE A 150 15.29 5.89 3.34
C ILE A 150 13.76 5.89 3.43
N ALA A 151 13.10 5.42 2.38
CA ALA A 151 11.66 5.22 2.35
C ALA A 151 11.36 3.72 2.22
N THR A 152 10.49 3.20 3.07
CA THR A 152 10.07 1.80 3.06
C THR A 152 8.72 1.71 2.38
N TYR A 153 8.63 0.95 1.28
CA TYR A 153 7.38 0.68 0.59
C TYR A 153 6.91 -0.76 0.81
N ILE A 154 5.61 -1.00 0.63
CA ILE A 154 5.02 -2.34 0.65
C ILE A 154 4.87 -2.82 -0.80
N ASN A 155 5.46 -3.97 -1.13
CA ASN A 155 5.34 -4.58 -2.45
C ASN A 155 4.08 -5.46 -2.58
N ASP A 156 3.81 -5.99 -3.77
CA ASP A 156 2.64 -6.82 -4.07
C ASP A 156 2.55 -8.10 -3.21
N TYR A 157 3.65 -8.53 -2.59
CA TYR A 157 3.73 -9.71 -1.71
C TYR A 157 3.58 -9.37 -0.22
N GLY A 158 3.34 -8.09 0.11
CA GLY A 158 3.30 -7.62 1.50
C GLY A 158 4.68 -7.41 2.15
N GLY A 159 5.76 -7.53 1.37
CA GLY A 159 7.12 -7.28 1.84
C GLY A 159 7.40 -5.79 2.01
N HIS A 160 8.06 -5.42 3.10
CA HIS A 160 8.51 -4.06 3.39
C HIS A 160 9.94 -3.84 2.86
N ILE A 161 10.08 -3.11 1.76
CA ILE A 161 11.36 -2.92 1.07
C ILE A 161 11.86 -1.50 1.30
N ALA A 162 13.09 -1.38 1.80
CA ALA A 162 13.76 -0.09 2.00
C ALA A 162 14.40 0.40 0.70
N LEU A 163 14.15 1.65 0.34
CA LEU A 163 14.73 2.31 -0.82
C LEU A 163 15.39 3.62 -0.39
N GLY A 164 16.67 3.78 -0.75
CA GLY A 164 17.41 5.01 -0.47
C GLY A 164 17.08 6.12 -1.47
N PHE A 165 16.99 7.35 -0.99
CA PHE A 165 16.75 8.55 -1.79
C PHE A 165 17.87 9.56 -1.60
N LYS A 166 18.24 10.26 -2.68
CA LYS A 166 19.18 11.40 -2.66
C LYS A 166 18.50 12.63 -3.23
N CYS A 167 18.68 13.75 -2.56
CA CYS A 167 18.15 15.05 -2.96
C CYS A 167 19.22 15.92 -3.61
N ASN A 168 18.83 16.68 -4.63
CA ASN A 168 19.66 17.73 -5.22
C ASN A 168 19.49 19.06 -4.48
N ASP A 169 20.27 20.07 -4.87
CA ASP A 169 20.24 21.43 -4.27
C ASP A 169 18.88 22.12 -4.44
N GLY A 170 18.10 21.74 -5.46
CA GLY A 170 16.72 22.20 -5.67
C GLY A 170 15.68 21.49 -4.80
N GLY A 171 16.09 20.61 -3.89
CA GLY A 171 15.22 19.87 -2.98
C GLY A 171 14.41 18.75 -3.64
N LEU A 172 14.71 18.39 -4.89
CA LEU A 172 14.13 17.24 -5.59
C LEU A 172 14.94 15.99 -5.26
N CYS A 173 14.26 14.95 -4.79
CA CYS A 173 14.82 13.69 -4.34
C CYS A 173 14.36 12.54 -5.23
N LYS A 174 15.33 11.71 -5.63
CA LYS A 174 15.12 10.52 -6.47
C LYS A 174 15.73 9.29 -5.81
N ALA A 175 15.24 8.11 -6.18
CA ALA A 175 15.77 6.85 -5.69
C ALA A 175 17.24 6.68 -6.09
N ARG A 176 18.02 6.05 -5.21
CA ARG A 176 19.37 5.56 -5.49
C ARG A 176 19.23 4.21 -6.16
N ILE A 177 19.37 4.19 -7.47
CA ILE A 177 19.51 2.93 -8.19
C ILE A 177 20.96 2.50 -7.99
N GLU A 178 21.21 1.63 -7.01
CA GLU A 178 22.48 0.92 -6.95
C GLU A 178 22.50 -0.06 -8.12
N ASN A 179 23.23 0.29 -9.18
CA ASN A 179 23.56 -0.66 -10.23
C ASN A 179 24.28 -1.83 -9.56
N LYS A 180 23.65 -3.00 -9.61
CA LYS A 180 24.24 -4.25 -9.19
C LYS A 180 25.33 -4.67 -10.17
#